data_AF-A0A8J6HN70-F1
#
_entry.id   AF-A0A8J6HN70-F1
#
_cell.length_a   1.000
_cell.length_b   1.000
_cell.length_c   1.000
_cell.angle_alpha   90.00
_cell.angle_beta   90.00
_cell.angle_gamma   90.00
#
_symmetry.space_group_name_H-M   'P 1'
#
loop_
_entity.id
_entity.type
_entity.pdbx_description
1 polymer ?
#
loop_
_entity_poly.entity_id
_entity_poly.type
_entity_poly.pdbx_seq_one_letter_code
_entity_poly.pdbx_strand_id
1 'polypeptide(L)'
;MGAIYTQIGAKQDRSTAKGLDAAVDSFLRAAGTFRYIHENFTNAPSMDLRPEMLEMLVQLMLAQARECLLEKLDLQSKENRSVDICLDLAQEAAHLADCYSQVYQIIMNEAVHDYVPYSWISLVQVKKEYYTGMAHYHVASGVLHEEAAKMSAATKDTLQFLHAETASTQLDIRLPKDDSERRLLGESEI
;
A
#
# COMPACT_ATOMS: atom_id res chain seq x y z
N MET A 1 -19.25 -6.27 6.92
CA MET A 1 -18.24 -7.06 6.17
C MET A 1 -16.92 -6.31 6.01
N GLY A 2 -16.87 -5.11 5.44
CA GLY A 2 -15.61 -4.34 5.26
C GLY A 2 -14.78 -4.19 6.54
N ALA A 3 -15.40 -3.71 7.63
CA ALA A 3 -14.74 -3.56 8.93
C ALA A 3 -14.25 -4.87 9.59
N ILE A 4 -14.77 -6.04 9.19
CA ILE A 4 -14.29 -7.33 9.69
C ILE A 4 -13.00 -7.70 8.94
N TYR A 5 -12.99 -7.54 7.61
CA TYR A 5 -11.81 -7.78 6.80
C TYR A 5 -10.63 -6.86 7.20
N THR A 6 -10.89 -5.59 7.55
CA THR A 6 -9.82 -4.71 8.07
C THR A 6 -9.19 -5.26 9.34
N GLN A 7 -10.00 -5.78 10.27
CA GLN A 7 -9.52 -6.37 11.53
C GLN A 7 -8.77 -7.68 11.31
N ILE A 8 -9.24 -8.52 10.37
CA ILE A 8 -8.54 -9.75 10.00
C ILE A 8 -7.17 -9.40 9.42
N GLY A 9 -7.11 -8.49 8.44
CA GLY A 9 -5.85 -8.06 7.82
C GLY A 9 -4.86 -7.46 8.82
N ALA A 10 -5.36 -6.66 9.77
CA ALA A 10 -4.53 -6.07 10.83
C ALA A 10 -4.00 -7.09 11.85
N LYS A 11 -4.61 -8.27 11.97
CA LYS A 11 -4.23 -9.33 12.92
C LYS A 11 -3.34 -10.42 12.33
N GLN A 12 -3.08 -10.40 11.02
CA GLN A 12 -2.22 -11.39 10.37
C GLN A 12 -0.77 -11.26 10.85
N ASP A 13 -0.05 -12.39 10.89
CA ASP A 13 1.37 -12.41 11.20
C ASP A 13 2.21 -11.94 10.00
N ARG A 14 2.59 -10.67 10.05
CA ARG A 14 3.38 -10.00 9.00
C ARG A 14 4.86 -10.41 8.96
N SER A 15 5.31 -11.30 9.86
CA SER A 15 6.68 -11.84 9.81
C SER A 15 6.84 -12.97 8.79
N THR A 16 5.74 -13.46 8.21
CA THR A 16 5.74 -14.57 7.26
C THR A 16 5.13 -14.15 5.91
N ALA A 17 5.65 -14.68 4.80
CA ALA A 17 5.09 -14.41 3.47
C ALA A 17 3.61 -14.80 3.37
N LYS A 18 3.21 -15.92 3.99
CA LYS A 18 1.82 -16.38 4.04
C LYS A 18 0.91 -15.40 4.80
N GLY A 19 1.34 -14.91 5.96
CA GLY A 19 0.56 -13.95 6.72
C GLY A 19 0.45 -12.60 6.01
N LEU A 20 1.49 -12.18 5.29
CA LEU A 20 1.46 -11.00 4.43
C LEU A 20 0.46 -11.16 3.28
N ASP A 21 0.45 -12.31 2.59
CA ASP A 21 -0.54 -12.59 1.54
C ASP A 21 -1.98 -12.56 2.08
N ALA A 22 -2.23 -13.17 3.24
CA ALA A 22 -3.53 -13.12 3.89
C ALA A 22 -3.94 -11.70 4.31
N ALA A 23 -2.98 -10.86 4.72
CA ALA A 23 -3.22 -9.47 5.06
C ALA A 23 -3.63 -8.66 3.83
N VAL A 24 -2.89 -8.83 2.72
CA VAL A 24 -3.19 -8.21 1.42
C VAL A 24 -4.59 -8.57 0.96
N ASP A 25 -4.94 -9.86 0.91
CA ASP A 25 -6.28 -10.31 0.51
C ASP A 25 -7.37 -9.65 1.37
N SER A 26 -7.19 -9.67 2.69
CA SER A 26 -8.13 -9.07 3.62
C SER A 26 -8.33 -7.56 3.37
N PHE A 27 -7.24 -6.79 3.20
CA PHE A 27 -7.35 -5.35 2.93
C PHE A 27 -8.00 -5.07 1.57
N LEU A 28 -7.70 -5.86 0.52
CA LEU A 28 -8.33 -5.72 -0.79
C LEU A 28 -9.83 -6.03 -0.75
N ARG A 29 -10.25 -7.05 0.00
CA ARG A 29 -11.67 -7.35 0.22
C ARG A 29 -12.39 -6.25 0.99
N ALA A 30 -11.73 -5.66 1.99
CA ALA A 30 -12.27 -4.50 2.69
C ALA A 30 -12.46 -3.32 1.73
N ALA A 31 -11.43 -3.00 0.93
CA ALA A 31 -11.47 -1.93 -0.06
C ALA A 31 -12.56 -2.16 -1.13
N GLY A 32 -12.73 -3.41 -1.59
CA GLY A 32 -13.80 -3.79 -2.52
C GLY A 32 -15.18 -3.62 -1.89
N THR A 33 -15.32 -3.99 -0.61
CA THR A 33 -16.58 -3.82 0.13
C THR A 33 -16.94 -2.34 0.29
N PHE A 34 -15.99 -1.48 0.68
CA PHE A 34 -16.24 -0.05 0.84
C PHE A 34 -16.61 0.62 -0.48
N ARG A 35 -15.93 0.28 -1.58
CA ARG A 35 -16.30 0.76 -2.92
C ARG A 35 -17.67 0.30 -3.36
N TYR A 36 -18.02 -0.96 -3.12
CA TYR A 36 -19.36 -1.45 -3.45
C TYR A 36 -20.44 -0.64 -2.71
N ILE A 37 -20.21 -0.33 -1.42
CA ILE A 37 -21.14 0.52 -0.65
C ILE A 37 -21.20 1.92 -1.27
N HIS A 38 -20.05 2.52 -1.59
CA HIS A 38 -19.95 3.85 -2.21
C HIS A 38 -20.76 3.94 -3.51
N GLU A 39 -20.70 2.91 -4.35
CA GLU A 39 -21.36 2.89 -5.67
C GLU A 39 -22.87 2.59 -5.58
N ASN A 40 -23.33 1.87 -4.55
CA ASN A 40 -24.69 1.31 -4.50
C ASN A 40 -25.59 1.94 -3.41
N PHE A 41 -25.03 2.69 -2.46
CA PHE A 41 -25.79 3.31 -1.37
C PHE A 41 -25.69 4.84 -1.42
N THR A 42 -26.55 5.46 -2.24
CA THR A 42 -26.58 6.91 -2.46
C THR A 42 -27.32 7.71 -1.37
N ASN A 43 -28.16 7.05 -0.57
CA ASN A 43 -28.90 7.66 0.55
C ASN A 43 -28.41 7.11 1.89
N ALA A 44 -27.17 7.48 2.25
CA ALA A 44 -26.60 7.09 3.53
C ALA A 44 -27.38 7.74 4.69
N PRO A 45 -27.96 6.97 5.63
CA PRO A 45 -28.68 7.51 6.78
C PRO A 45 -27.72 8.09 7.85
N SER A 46 -26.42 7.85 7.74
CA SER A 46 -25.39 8.20 8.71
C SER A 46 -24.12 8.74 8.04
N MET A 47 -23.41 9.62 8.77
CA MET A 47 -22.29 10.42 8.23
C MET A 47 -21.02 9.60 7.92
N ASP A 48 -20.91 8.39 8.45
CA ASP A 48 -19.83 7.40 8.28
C ASP A 48 -19.90 6.64 6.94
N LEU A 49 -21.06 6.65 6.28
CA LEU A 49 -21.28 6.05 4.96
C LEU A 49 -21.31 7.09 3.83
N ARG A 50 -20.90 8.33 4.11
CA ARG A 50 -20.80 9.36 3.07
C ARG A 50 -19.74 8.98 2.03
N PRO A 51 -19.94 9.37 0.76
CA PRO A 51 -19.03 9.01 -0.33
C PRO A 51 -17.57 9.34 -0.03
N GLU A 52 -17.29 10.51 0.55
CA GLU A 52 -15.94 10.99 0.84
C GLU A 52 -15.25 10.15 1.92
N MET A 53 -16.01 9.71 2.94
CA MET A 53 -15.51 8.80 3.98
C MET A 53 -15.20 7.42 3.41
N LEU A 54 -16.08 6.89 2.56
CA LEU A 54 -15.88 5.58 1.93
C LEU A 54 -14.69 5.60 0.97
N GLU A 55 -14.50 6.67 0.20
CA GLU A 55 -13.32 6.83 -0.66
C GLU A 55 -12.04 6.91 0.17
N MET A 56 -12.05 7.68 1.27
CA MET A 56 -10.91 7.71 2.20
C MET A 56 -10.57 6.31 2.73
N LEU A 57 -11.57 5.54 3.17
CA LEU A 57 -11.38 4.18 3.66
C LEU A 57 -10.85 3.25 2.57
N VAL A 58 -11.34 3.38 1.33
CA VAL A 58 -10.83 2.63 0.18
C VAL A 58 -9.33 2.91 -0.01
N GLN A 59 -8.93 4.18 -0.09
CA GLN A 59 -7.53 4.55 -0.31
C GLN A 59 -6.64 4.09 0.83
N LEU A 60 -7.11 4.19 2.08
CA LEU A 60 -6.38 3.68 3.24
C LEU A 60 -6.17 2.16 3.17
N MET A 61 -7.18 1.39 2.77
CA MET A 61 -7.03 -0.07 2.62
C MET A 61 -6.05 -0.45 1.50
N LEU A 62 -6.04 0.28 0.39
CA LEU A 62 -5.08 0.05 -0.69
C LEU A 62 -3.64 0.35 -0.26
N ALA A 63 -3.43 1.46 0.47
CA ALA A 63 -2.13 1.77 1.04
C ALA A 63 -1.65 0.69 2.03
N GLN A 64 -2.55 0.17 2.88
CA GLN A 64 -2.23 -0.93 3.80
C GLN A 64 -1.94 -2.26 3.09
N ALA A 65 -2.62 -2.57 1.98
CA ALA A 65 -2.27 -3.72 1.14
C ALA A 65 -0.87 -3.55 0.52
N ARG A 66 -0.53 -2.34 0.08
CA ARG A 66 0.79 -2.02 -0.48
C ARG A 66 1.91 -2.18 0.51
N GLU A 67 1.69 -1.71 1.72
CA GLU A 67 2.57 -1.92 2.85
C GLU A 67 2.90 -3.40 3.05
N CYS A 68 1.90 -4.28 3.06
CA CYS A 68 2.14 -5.72 3.22
C CYS A 68 2.90 -6.34 2.03
N LEU A 69 2.66 -5.85 0.80
CA LEU A 69 3.42 -6.30 -0.38
C LEU A 69 4.88 -5.86 -0.33
N LEU A 70 5.16 -4.62 0.10
CA LEU A 70 6.51 -4.13 0.32
C LEU A 70 7.23 -4.94 1.40
N GLU A 71 6.57 -5.19 2.54
CA GLU A 71 7.09 -6.03 3.62
C GLU A 71 7.42 -7.45 3.11
N LYS A 72 6.59 -7.99 2.20
CA LYS A 72 6.80 -9.31 1.61
C LYS A 72 8.01 -9.32 0.68
N LEU A 73 8.15 -8.31 -0.18
CA LEU A 73 9.30 -8.16 -1.05
C LEU A 73 10.61 -8.00 -0.26
N ASP A 74 10.58 -7.21 0.82
CA ASP A 74 11.72 -7.07 1.73
C ASP A 74 12.06 -8.41 2.37
N LEU A 75 11.07 -9.13 2.92
CA LEU A 75 11.25 -10.43 3.57
C LEU A 75 11.88 -11.47 2.62
N GLN A 76 11.34 -11.61 1.41
CA GLN A 76 11.78 -12.62 0.45
C GLN A 76 13.17 -12.34 -0.13
N SER A 77 13.58 -11.07 -0.16
CA SER A 77 14.87 -10.67 -0.72
C SER A 77 16.03 -10.69 0.28
N LYS A 78 15.79 -10.92 1.58
CA LYS A 78 16.83 -10.77 2.62
C LYS A 78 18.11 -11.57 2.37
N GLU A 79 18.00 -12.79 1.86
CA GLU A 79 19.16 -13.67 1.66
C GLU A 79 19.93 -13.39 0.35
N ASN A 80 19.24 -12.85 -0.66
CA ASN A 80 19.79 -12.60 -2.00
C ASN A 80 19.50 -11.17 -2.47
N ARG A 81 19.78 -10.19 -1.61
CA ARG A 81 19.47 -8.78 -1.87
C ARG A 81 20.49 -8.19 -2.84
N SER A 82 20.14 -8.12 -4.12
CA SER A 82 20.96 -7.44 -5.13
C SER A 82 20.77 -5.93 -5.10
N VAL A 83 21.59 -5.21 -5.88
CA VAL A 83 21.45 -3.75 -6.04
C VAL A 83 20.14 -3.38 -6.70
N ASP A 84 19.72 -4.15 -7.70
CA ASP A 84 18.45 -3.92 -8.39
C ASP A 84 17.28 -4.10 -7.42
N ILE A 85 17.32 -5.14 -6.56
CA ILE A 85 16.27 -5.35 -5.54
C ILE A 85 16.28 -4.22 -4.49
N CYS A 86 17.45 -3.73 -4.08
CA CYS A 86 17.50 -2.55 -3.20
C CYS A 86 16.78 -1.35 -3.83
N LEU A 87 16.96 -1.12 -5.12
CA LEU A 87 16.37 0.03 -5.80
C LEU A 87 14.88 -0.17 -6.10
N ASP A 88 14.45 -1.39 -6.36
CA ASP A 88 13.03 -1.75 -6.42
C ASP A 88 12.35 -1.49 -5.06
N LEU A 89 12.93 -1.97 -3.95
CA LEU A 89 12.43 -1.71 -2.60
C LEU A 89 12.35 -0.20 -2.30
N ALA A 90 13.36 0.56 -2.73
CA ALA A 90 13.36 2.01 -2.57
C ALA A 90 12.20 2.68 -3.31
N GLN A 91 11.98 2.30 -4.57
CA GLN A 91 10.92 2.86 -5.39
C GLN A 91 9.53 2.50 -4.85
N GLU A 92 9.34 1.25 -4.40
CA GLU A 92 8.09 0.83 -3.78
C GLU A 92 7.80 1.54 -2.45
N ALA A 93 8.83 1.76 -1.62
CA ALA A 93 8.69 2.53 -0.40
C ALA A 93 8.36 4.01 -0.67
N ALA A 94 8.98 4.62 -1.68
CA ALA A 94 8.67 5.99 -2.08
C ALA A 94 7.21 6.12 -2.53
N HIS A 95 6.75 5.21 -3.40
CA HIS A 95 5.36 5.22 -3.86
C HIS A 95 4.38 4.96 -2.70
N LEU A 96 4.71 4.09 -1.76
CA LEU A 96 3.89 3.88 -0.56
C LEU A 96 3.79 5.16 0.30
N ALA A 97 4.87 5.91 0.45
CA ALA A 97 4.84 7.21 1.11
C ALA A 97 3.89 8.18 0.39
N ASP A 98 3.91 8.21 -0.94
CA ASP A 98 2.98 9.01 -1.74
C ASP A 98 1.52 8.55 -1.58
N CYS A 99 1.26 7.24 -1.54
CA CYS A 99 -0.08 6.73 -1.24
C CYS A 99 -0.58 7.22 0.13
N TYR A 100 0.26 7.16 1.18
CA TYR A 100 -0.11 7.68 2.50
C TYR A 100 -0.25 9.22 2.52
N SER A 101 0.54 9.93 1.71
CA SER A 101 0.39 11.37 1.49
C SER A 101 -0.98 11.69 0.89
N GLN A 102 -1.41 10.95 -0.14
CA GLN A 102 -2.73 11.11 -0.76
C GLN A 102 -3.86 10.81 0.23
N VAL A 103 -3.75 9.72 1.00
CA VAL A 103 -4.72 9.40 2.07
C VAL A 103 -4.81 10.54 3.07
N TYR A 104 -3.68 11.12 3.50
CA TYR A 104 -3.66 12.27 4.38
C TYR A 104 -4.40 13.48 3.79
N GLN A 105 -4.18 13.80 2.51
CA GLN A 105 -4.89 14.90 1.84
C GLN A 105 -6.41 14.69 1.84
N ILE A 106 -6.87 13.45 1.59
CA ILE A 106 -8.30 13.12 1.65
C ILE A 106 -8.84 13.31 3.07
N ILE A 107 -8.10 12.86 4.08
CA ILE A 107 -8.48 13.03 5.50
C ILE A 107 -8.60 14.51 5.88
N MET A 108 -7.73 15.38 5.36
CA MET A 108 -7.76 16.82 5.65
C MET A 108 -8.90 17.58 4.98
N ASN A 109 -9.66 16.94 4.09
CA ASN A 109 -10.86 17.55 3.53
C ASN A 109 -11.92 17.77 4.63
N GLU A 110 -12.58 18.93 4.65
CA GLU A 110 -13.63 19.29 5.63
C GLU A 110 -14.75 18.24 5.73
N ALA A 111 -15.07 17.54 4.64
CA ALA A 111 -16.08 16.49 4.63
C ALA A 111 -15.71 15.26 5.50
N VAL A 112 -14.41 15.04 5.71
CA VAL A 112 -13.82 13.82 6.29
C VAL A 112 -13.15 14.08 7.64
N HIS A 113 -12.41 15.19 7.76
CA HIS A 113 -11.51 15.48 8.88
C HIS A 113 -12.13 15.25 10.26
N ASP A 114 -13.31 15.82 10.51
CA ASP A 114 -13.95 15.80 11.83
C ASP A 114 -14.46 14.40 12.25
N TYR A 115 -14.46 13.44 11.33
CA TYR A 115 -14.94 12.08 11.54
C TYR A 115 -13.80 11.07 11.68
N VAL A 116 -12.56 11.48 11.42
CA VAL A 116 -11.39 10.62 11.52
C VAL A 116 -10.72 10.81 12.89
N PRO A 117 -10.50 9.74 13.67
CA PRO A 117 -9.80 9.85 14.94
C PRO A 117 -8.40 10.44 14.74
N TYR A 118 -8.00 11.38 15.60
CA TYR A 118 -6.67 12.01 15.55
C TYR A 118 -5.51 10.99 15.49
N SER A 119 -5.65 9.86 16.18
CA SER A 119 -4.65 8.78 16.16
C SER A 119 -4.43 8.20 14.77
N TRP A 120 -5.46 8.14 13.92
CA TRP A 120 -5.33 7.67 12.53
C TRP A 120 -4.61 8.71 11.69
N ILE A 121 -4.99 9.98 11.83
CA ILE A 121 -4.34 11.10 11.14
C ILE A 121 -2.84 11.10 11.43
N SER A 122 -2.48 11.04 12.71
CA SER A 122 -1.10 10.98 13.17
C SER A 122 -0.37 9.75 12.63
N LEU A 123 -1.00 8.58 12.65
CA LEU A 123 -0.38 7.35 12.15
C LEU A 123 -0.13 7.40 10.65
N VAL A 124 -1.06 7.93 9.85
CA VAL A 124 -0.89 8.10 8.39
C VAL A 124 0.30 9.01 8.08
N GLN A 125 0.44 10.13 8.81
CA GLN A 125 1.59 11.02 8.65
C GLN A 125 2.91 10.34 9.03
N VAL A 126 2.94 9.64 10.18
CA VAL A 126 4.13 8.90 10.61
C VAL A 126 4.52 7.86 9.58
N LYS A 127 3.54 7.12 9.02
CA LYS A 127 3.80 6.13 7.97
C LYS A 127 4.35 6.76 6.70
N LYS A 128 3.80 7.89 6.25
CA LYS A 128 4.35 8.65 5.12
C LYS A 128 5.85 8.91 5.33
N GLU A 129 6.22 9.57 6.43
CA GLU A 129 7.62 9.92 6.70
C GLU A 129 8.52 8.70 6.91
N TYR A 130 7.99 7.65 7.55
CA TYR A 130 8.70 6.38 7.73
C TYR A 130 9.04 5.73 6.38
N TYR A 131 8.09 5.65 5.44
CA TYR A 131 8.33 5.05 4.13
C TYR A 131 9.19 5.95 3.22
N THR A 132 9.12 7.27 3.37
CA THR A 132 10.11 8.18 2.76
C THR A 132 11.53 7.88 3.26
N GLY A 133 11.70 7.73 4.58
CA GLY A 133 12.98 7.34 5.16
C GLY A 133 13.46 5.96 4.70
N MET A 134 12.57 4.98 4.62
CA MET A 134 12.84 3.64 4.11
C MET A 134 13.28 3.66 2.64
N ALA A 135 12.64 4.49 1.81
CA ALA A 135 13.05 4.68 0.42
C ALA A 135 14.50 5.15 0.33
N HIS A 136 14.85 6.21 1.06
CA HIS A 136 16.23 6.72 1.11
C HIS A 136 17.22 5.69 1.65
N TYR A 137 16.84 4.93 2.68
CA TYR A 137 17.66 3.85 3.22
C TYR A 137 17.98 2.79 2.15
N HIS A 138 16.98 2.34 1.39
CA HIS A 138 17.19 1.34 0.36
C HIS A 138 18.00 1.87 -0.83
N VAL A 139 17.83 3.13 -1.24
CA VAL A 139 18.72 3.77 -2.24
C VAL A 139 20.16 3.77 -1.74
N ALA A 140 20.40 4.21 -0.50
CA ALA A 140 21.73 4.25 0.08
C ALA A 140 22.35 2.83 0.17
N SER A 141 21.56 1.84 0.59
CA SER A 141 21.98 0.44 0.63
C SER A 141 22.33 -0.10 -0.75
N GLY A 142 21.60 0.28 -1.80
CA GLY A 142 21.89 -0.11 -3.17
C GLY A 142 23.18 0.52 -3.70
N VAL A 143 23.36 1.82 -3.49
CA VAL A 143 24.56 2.56 -3.92
C VAL A 143 25.83 2.05 -3.22
N LEU A 144 25.73 1.67 -1.94
CA LEU A 144 26.85 1.13 -1.16
C LEU A 144 27.07 -0.37 -1.32
N HIS A 145 26.23 -1.05 -2.10
CA HIS A 145 26.31 -2.49 -2.28
C HIS A 145 27.61 -2.88 -3.01
N GLU A 146 28.24 -3.99 -2.60
CA GLU A 146 29.52 -4.47 -3.17
C GLU A 146 29.45 -4.70 -4.68
N GLU A 147 28.27 -5.07 -5.16
CA GLU A 147 27.97 -5.29 -6.57
C GLU A 147 27.35 -4.07 -7.29
N ALA A 148 27.47 -2.85 -6.75
CA ALA A 148 26.96 -1.63 -7.40
C ALA A 148 27.47 -1.44 -8.85
N ALA A 149 28.67 -1.93 -9.16
CA ALA A 149 29.17 -1.95 -10.53
C ALA A 149 28.32 -2.81 -11.50
N LYS A 150 27.67 -3.86 -10.98
CA LYS A 150 26.84 -4.84 -11.71
C LYS A 150 25.39 -4.41 -11.87
N MET A 151 25.02 -3.21 -11.41
CA MET A 151 23.69 -2.65 -11.61
C MET A 151 23.23 -2.75 -13.07
N SER A 152 21.97 -3.15 -13.24
CA SER A 152 21.37 -3.26 -14.57
C SER A 152 21.34 -1.91 -15.28
N ALA A 153 21.35 -1.92 -16.63
CA ALA A 153 21.25 -0.69 -17.41
C ALA A 153 19.95 0.07 -17.12
N ALA A 154 18.83 -0.64 -16.99
CA ALA A 154 17.54 -0.06 -16.64
C ALA A 154 17.60 0.65 -15.28
N THR A 155 18.24 0.03 -14.29
CA THR A 155 18.39 0.59 -12.95
C THR A 155 19.29 1.83 -12.94
N LYS A 156 20.35 1.85 -13.75
CA LYS A 156 21.23 3.02 -13.93
C LYS A 156 20.47 4.20 -14.56
N ASP A 157 19.63 3.94 -15.55
CA ASP A 157 18.79 4.97 -16.16
C ASP A 157 17.80 5.51 -15.13
N THR A 158 17.09 4.65 -14.39
CA THR A 158 16.17 5.07 -13.31
C THR A 158 16.88 5.92 -12.25
N LEU A 159 18.11 5.57 -11.85
CA LEU A 159 18.89 6.40 -10.91
C LEU A 159 19.20 7.79 -11.46
N GLN A 160 19.52 7.91 -12.76
CA GLN A 160 19.75 9.22 -13.39
C GLN A 160 18.49 10.08 -13.37
N PHE A 161 17.33 9.44 -13.43
CA PHE A 161 16.01 10.06 -13.39
C PHE A 161 15.35 10.02 -12.01
N LEU A 162 16.05 9.73 -10.90
CA LEU A 162 15.44 9.75 -9.55
C LEU A 162 14.84 11.13 -9.16
N HIS A 163 15.18 12.20 -9.89
CA HIS A 163 14.54 13.51 -9.76
C HIS A 163 13.34 13.74 -10.70
N ALA A 164 12.98 12.77 -11.55
CA ALA A 164 11.84 12.81 -12.45
C ALA A 164 10.87 11.67 -12.10
N GLU A 165 9.64 12.03 -11.73
CA GLU A 165 8.56 11.14 -11.32
C GLU A 165 8.40 9.95 -12.29
N THR A 166 8.88 8.77 -11.90
CA THR A 166 8.71 7.56 -12.70
C THR A 166 7.47 6.82 -12.21
N ALA A 167 6.41 6.82 -13.02
CA ALA A 167 5.06 6.37 -12.67
C ALA A 167 4.84 4.84 -12.67
N SER A 168 5.88 4.01 -12.89
CA SER A 168 5.72 2.55 -13.01
C SER A 168 6.47 1.82 -11.89
N THR A 169 5.72 1.45 -10.85
CA THR A 169 6.16 0.54 -9.77
C THR A 169 5.86 -0.92 -10.11
N GLN A 170 6.67 -1.86 -9.62
CA GLN A 170 6.46 -3.30 -9.79
C GLN A 170 5.27 -3.83 -8.99
N LEU A 171 4.86 -3.16 -7.90
CA LEU A 171 3.62 -3.48 -7.18
C LEU A 171 2.43 -2.77 -7.83
N ASP A 172 1.54 -3.54 -8.44
CA ASP A 172 0.30 -3.06 -9.02
C ASP A 172 -0.89 -3.42 -8.12
N ILE A 173 -1.38 -2.45 -7.36
CA ILE A 173 -2.47 -2.64 -6.40
C ILE A 173 -3.73 -2.07 -7.02
N ARG A 174 -4.48 -2.97 -7.64
CA ARG A 174 -5.76 -2.65 -8.28
C ARG A 174 -6.84 -3.48 -7.64
N LEU A 175 -8.02 -2.90 -7.56
CA LEU A 175 -9.16 -3.68 -7.11
C LEU A 175 -9.65 -4.60 -8.22
N PRO A 176 -10.10 -5.81 -7.83
CA PRO A 176 -10.80 -6.72 -8.72
C PRO A 176 -11.94 -6.02 -9.45
N LYS A 177 -11.89 -6.02 -10.77
CA LYS A 177 -12.89 -5.33 -11.61
C LYS A 177 -14.11 -6.21 -11.89
N ASP A 178 -13.96 -7.53 -11.85
CA ASP A 178 -15.02 -8.47 -12.18
C ASP A 178 -15.33 -9.50 -11.08
N ASP A 179 -16.50 -10.14 -11.21
CA ASP A 179 -17.03 -11.11 -10.24
C ASP A 179 -16.19 -12.39 -10.19
N SER A 180 -15.39 -12.66 -11.21
CA SER A 180 -14.47 -13.81 -11.33
C SER A 180 -13.16 -13.58 -10.57
N GLU A 181 -12.54 -12.40 -10.67
CA GLU A 181 -11.38 -11.99 -9.88
C GLU A 181 -11.74 -11.94 -8.38
N ARG A 182 -12.96 -11.51 -8.04
CA ARG A 182 -13.48 -11.56 -6.66
C ARG A 182 -13.67 -12.98 -6.15
N ARG A 183 -14.04 -13.94 -7.01
CA ARG A 183 -14.17 -15.37 -6.66
C ARG A 183 -12.81 -16.06 -6.53
N LEU A 184 -11.83 -15.73 -7.36
CA LEU A 184 -10.46 -16.25 -7.26
C LEU A 184 -9.79 -15.89 -5.92
N LEU A 185 -10.05 -14.69 -5.41
CA LEU A 185 -9.66 -14.32 -4.05
C LEU A 185 -10.42 -15.15 -3.01
N GLY A 186 -11.73 -15.38 -3.20
CA GLY A 186 -12.55 -16.24 -2.35
C GLY A 186 -12.17 -17.73 -2.34
N GLU A 187 -11.62 -18.25 -3.44
CA GLU A 187 -11.27 -19.66 -3.63
C GLU A 187 -9.86 -20.03 -3.14
N SER A 188 -9.04 -19.05 -2.76
CA SER A 188 -7.73 -19.31 -2.12
C SER A 188 -7.84 -19.75 -0.65
N GLU A 189 -9.06 -19.95 -0.16
CA GLU A 189 -9.37 -20.49 1.17
C GLU A 189 -10.14 -21.82 1.08
N ILE A 190 -9.45 -22.90 0.70
CA ILE A 190 -9.73 -24.27 1.16
C ILE A 190 -8.41 -24.98 1.45
#